data_AF-A0A2L1C973-F1
#
_entry.id   AF-A0A2L1C973-F1
#
_cell.length_a   1.000
_cell.length_b   1.000
_cell.length_c   1.000
_cell.angle_alpha   90.00
_cell.angle_beta   90.00
_cell.angle_gamma   90.00
#
_symmetry.space_group_name_H-M   'P 1'
#
loop_
_entity.id
_entity.type
_entity.pdbx_description
1 polymer ?
#
loop_
_entity_poly.entity_id
_entity_poly.type
_entity_poly.pdbx_seq_one_letter_code
_entity_poly.pdbx_strand_id
1 'polypeptide(L)' 'MKQHFTLIREMDARTLRYYFHKLENIENIDPEQLAEVVKAPKQHKRPLSLSKEEEKIIEKFGRATNLLVNYIIMTESTA' A
#
# COMPACT_ATOMS: atom_id res chain seq x y z
N MET A 1 9.95 9.78 -9.04
CA MET A 1 9.91 10.20 -7.62
C MET A 1 10.35 9.06 -6.71
N LYS A 2 10.96 9.30 -5.54
CA LYS A 2 11.24 8.23 -4.55
C LYS A 2 10.25 8.32 -3.39
N GLN A 3 9.46 7.26 -3.19
CA GLN A 3 8.47 7.18 -2.11
C GLN A 3 8.95 6.20 -1.04
N HIS A 4 8.79 6.56 0.23
CA HIS A 4 9.09 5.66 1.35
C HIS A 4 7.78 5.10 1.91
N PHE A 5 7.65 3.77 1.88
CA PHE A 5 6.51 3.07 2.46
C PHE A 5 6.88 2.49 3.82
N THR A 6 5.90 2.42 4.72
CA THR A 6 5.97 1.70 5.99
C THR A 6 4.94 0.59 5.97
N LEU A 7 5.40 -0.65 6.11
CA LEU A 7 4.62 -1.84 5.81
C LEU A 7 4.34 -2.66 7.07
N ILE A 8 3.18 -3.33 7.11
CA ILE A 8 2.76 -4.26 8.16
C ILE A 8 3.56 -5.56 8.20
N ARG A 9 4.29 -5.87 7.11
CA ARG A 9 5.20 -7.03 7.05
C ARG A 9 6.38 -6.74 6.15
N GLU A 10 7.46 -7.50 6.34
CA GLU A 10 8.64 -7.42 5.49
C GLU A 10 8.34 -7.95 4.08
N MET A 11 8.78 -7.22 3.06
CA MET A 11 8.75 -7.67 1.67
C MET A 11 9.78 -6.93 0.83
N ASP A 12 10.11 -7.50 -0.33
CA ASP A 12 10.98 -6.88 -1.33
C ASP A 12 10.25 -5.79 -2.14
N ALA A 13 11.01 -5.02 -2.93
CA ALA A 13 10.45 -3.94 -3.73
C ALA A 13 9.50 -4.43 -4.83
N ARG A 14 9.74 -5.64 -5.37
CA ARG A 14 8.93 -6.23 -6.43
C ARG A 14 7.53 -6.60 -5.91
N THR A 15 7.48 -7.20 -4.73
CA THR A 15 6.28 -7.59 -4.02
C THR A 15 5.49 -6.36 -3.57
N LEU A 16 6.18 -5.35 -3.04
CA LEU A 16 5.54 -4.07 -2.73
C LEU A 16 4.89 -3.44 -3.97
N ARG A 17 5.62 -3.40 -5.09
CA ARG A 17 5.13 -2.85 -6.36
C ARG A 17 3.90 -3.61 -6.87
N TYR A 18 3.88 -4.94 -6.75
CA TYR A 18 2.71 -5.75 -7.07
C TYR A 18 1.45 -5.28 -6.31
N TYR A 19 1.52 -5.13 -4.99
CA TYR A 19 0.40 -4.64 -4.20
C TYR A 19 0.06 -3.17 -4.46
N PHE A 20 1.07 -2.36 -4.75
CA PHE A 20 0.89 -0.94 -5.07
C PHE A 20 0.05 -0.74 -6.34
N HIS A 21 0.30 -1.50 -7.40
CA HIS A 21 -0.50 -1.42 -8.64
C HIS A 21 -1.97 -1.85 -8.45
N LYS A 22 -2.26 -2.72 -7.47
CA LYS A 22 -3.65 -3.10 -7.18
C LYS A 22 -4.51 -1.93 -6.70
N LEU A 23 -3.89 -0.87 -6.19
CA LEU A 23 -4.61 0.37 -5.85
C LEU A 23 -5.28 1.04 -7.05
N GLU A 24 -4.82 0.78 -8.27
CA GLU A 24 -5.47 1.33 -9.47
C GLU A 24 -6.94 0.89 -9.56
N ASN A 25 -7.22 -0.34 -9.11
CA ASN A 25 -8.52 -1.01 -9.23
C ASN A 25 -9.25 -1.14 -7.88
N ILE A 26 -8.87 -0.37 -6.85
CA ILE A 26 -9.58 -0.39 -5.58
C ILE A 26 -10.93 0.34 -5.72
N GLU A 27 -12.02 -0.37 -5.50
CA GLU A 27 -13.38 0.18 -5.60
C GLU A 27 -14.07 0.26 -4.24
N ASN A 28 -13.96 -0.81 -3.44
CA ASN A 28 -14.61 -0.93 -2.14
C ASN A 28 -13.59 -1.17 -1.04
N ILE A 29 -13.80 -0.52 0.10
CA ILE A 29 -12.98 -0.67 1.31
C ILE A 29 -13.90 -1.14 2.43
N ASP A 30 -13.56 -2.27 3.02
CA ASP A 30 -14.21 -2.76 4.23
C ASP A 30 -13.72 -1.93 5.44
N PRO A 31 -14.62 -1.21 6.14
CA PRO A 31 -14.26 -0.40 7.30
C PRO A 31 -13.62 -1.19 8.45
N GLU A 32 -14.02 -2.44 8.67
CA GLU A 32 -13.48 -3.28 9.76
C GLU A 32 -12.04 -3.66 9.46
N GLN A 33 -11.77 -4.13 8.23
CA GLN A 33 -10.41 -4.44 7.79
C GLN A 33 -9.53 -3.17 7.75
N LEU A 34 -10.08 -2.03 7.32
CA LEU A 34 -9.34 -0.76 7.34
C LEU A 34 -8.96 -0.37 8.78
N ALA A 35 -9.86 -0.54 9.75
CA ALA A 35 -9.59 -0.26 11.15
C ALA A 35 -8.45 -1.13 11.69
N GLU A 36 -8.42 -2.42 11.34
CA GLU A 36 -7.33 -3.32 11.71
C GLU A 36 -5.99 -2.91 11.09
N VAL A 37 -5.99 -2.50 9.82
CA VAL A 37 -4.80 -1.99 9.14
C VAL A 37 -4.29 -0.73 9.83
N VAL A 38 -5.16 0.19 10.26
CA VAL A 38 -4.77 1.41 10.98
C VAL A 38 -4.02 1.06 12.27
N LYS A 39 -4.55 0.11 13.05
CA LYS A 39 -3.96 -0.34 14.32
C LYS A 39 -2.67 -1.14 14.14
N ALA A 40 -2.53 -1.87 13.02
CA ALA A 40 -1.40 -2.75 12.80
C ALA A 40 -0.05 -1.98 12.78
N PRO A 41 0.99 -2.50 13.44
CA PRO A 41 2.31 -1.87 13.46
C PRO A 41 2.96 -1.92 12.08
N LYS A 42 3.35 -0.75 11.54
CA LYS A 42 3.95 -0.60 10.21
C LYS A 42 5.45 -0.30 10.33
N GLN A 43 6.21 -1.29 10.76
CA GLN A 43 7.62 -1.09 11.13
C GLN A 43 8.60 -1.29 9.96
N HIS A 44 8.16 -1.96 8.90
CA HIS A 44 9.04 -2.33 7.80
C HIS A 44 9.12 -1.19 6.77
N LYS A 45 10.24 -0.47 6.75
CA LYS A 45 10.47 0.62 5.80
C LYS A 45 10.95 0.06 4.46
N ARG A 46 10.29 0.44 3.36
CA ARG A 46 10.72 0.07 2.01
C ARG A 46 10.64 1.28 1.08
N PRO A 47 11.77 1.80 0.56
CA PRO A 47 11.74 2.79 -0.50
C PRO A 47 11.34 2.15 -1.83
N LEU A 48 10.57 2.89 -2.64
CA LEU A 48 10.22 2.53 -4.00
C LEU A 48 10.45 3.74 -4.93
N SER A 49 11.21 3.53 -5.99
CA SER A 49 11.40 4.54 -7.05
C SER A 49 10.27 4.40 -8.06
N LEU A 50 9.40 5.41 -8.13
CA LEU A 50 8.18 5.38 -8.91
C LEU A 50 8.41 5.82 -10.36
N SER A 51 7.75 5.15 -11.30
CA SER A 51 7.56 5.62 -12.68
C SER A 51 6.57 6.79 -12.73
N LYS A 52 6.44 7.42 -13.90
CA LYS A 52 5.47 8.52 -14.10
C LYS A 52 4.02 8.04 -13.97
N GLU A 53 3.74 6.80 -14.33
CA GLU A 53 2.43 6.18 -14.20
C GLU A 53 2.13 5.87 -12.74
N GLU A 54 3.11 5.33 -12.02
CA GLU A 54 3.03 5.07 -10.58
C GLU A 54 2.84 6.35 -9.74
N GLU A 55 3.40 7.48 -10.19
CA GLU A 55 3.18 8.79 -9.58
C GLU A 55 1.69 9.17 -9.56
N LYS A 56 0.92 8.80 -10.58
CA LYS A 56 -0.53 9.08 -10.65
C LYS A 56 -1.33 8.37 -9.55
N ILE A 57 -0.87 7.20 -9.11
CA ILE A 57 -1.48 6.48 -7.97
C ILE A 57 -1.29 7.30 -6.69
N ILE A 58 -0.09 7.86 -6.49
CA ILE A 58 0.19 8.74 -5.35
C ILE A 58 -0.63 10.03 -5.45
N GLU A 59 -0.78 10.62 -6.63
CA GLU A 59 -1.59 11.83 -6.82
C GLU A 59 -3.07 11.58 -6.51
N LYS A 60 -3.61 10.42 -6.92
CA LYS A 60 -5.00 10.02 -6.67
C LYS A 60 -5.32 9.86 -5.20
N PHE A 61 -4.47 9.16 -4.43
CA PHE A 61 -4.75 8.80 -3.03
C PHE A 61 -4.00 9.66 -2.00
N GLY A 62 -3.00 10.42 -2.43
CA GLY A 62 -2.19 11.30 -1.60
C GLY A 62 -1.61 10.58 -0.39
N ARG A 63 -1.83 11.16 0.80
CA ARG A 63 -1.34 10.63 2.08
C ARG A 63 -1.94 9.27 2.45
N ALA A 64 -3.11 8.93 1.90
CA ALA A 64 -3.77 7.64 2.18
C ALA A 64 -3.07 6.47 1.48
N THR A 65 -2.24 6.71 0.46
CA THR A 65 -1.60 5.66 -0.34
C THR A 65 -0.90 4.61 0.52
N ASN A 66 -0.09 5.02 1.50
CA ASN A 66 0.62 4.06 2.35
C ASN A 66 -0.35 3.21 3.19
N LEU A 67 -1.46 3.79 3.66
CA LEU A 67 -2.49 3.04 4.39
C LEU A 67 -3.18 2.02 3.46
N LEU A 68 -3.58 2.46 2.27
CA LEU A 68 -4.29 1.62 1.30
C LEU A 68 -3.41 0.49 0.76
N VAL A 69 -2.12 0.71 0.54
CA VAL A 69 -1.18 -0.37 0.20
C VAL A 69 -1.18 -1.43 1.31
N ASN A 70 -1.12 -1.01 2.57
CA ASN A 70 -1.19 -1.96 3.69
C ASN A 70 -2.54 -2.66 3.81
N TYR A 71 -3.63 -1.99 3.44
CA TYR A 71 -4.94 -2.60 3.34
C TYR A 71 -4.93 -3.75 2.33
N ILE A 72 -4.48 -3.51 1.10
CA ILE A 72 -4.37 -4.56 0.07
C ILE A 72 -3.45 -5.70 0.54
N ILE A 73 -2.31 -5.39 1.16
CA ILE A 73 -1.41 -6.41 1.69
C ILE A 73 -2.12 -7.31 2.71
N MET A 74 -2.90 -6.72 3.61
CA MET A 74 -3.60 -7.45 4.66
C MET A 74 -4.71 -8.33 4.08
N THR A 75 -5.56 -7.77 3.22
CA THR A 75 -6.75 -8.45 2.70
C THR A 75 -6.43 -9.60 1.77
N GLU A 76 -5.35 -9.50 1.00
CA GLU A 76 -4.92 -10.59 0.11
C GLU A 76 -4.01 -11.63 0.78
N SER A 77 -3.54 -11.37 2.01
CA SER A 77 -2.82 -12.38 2.78
C SER A 77 -3.75 -13.32 3.52
N THR A 78 -5.03 -12.97 3.63
CA THR A 78 -6.08 -13.75 4.28
C THR A 78 -7.02 -14.45 3.29
N ALA A 79 -6.76 -14.31 1.99
CA ALA A 79 -7.45 -15.02 0.90
C ALA A 79 -6.61 -16.22 0.44
#